data_AF-A0A7X5VQB2-F1
#
_entry.id   AF-A0A7X5VQB2-F1
#
_cell.length_a   1.000
_cell.length_b   1.000
_cell.length_c   1.000
_cell.angle_alpha   90.00
_cell.angle_beta   90.00
_cell.angle_gamma   90.00
#
_symmetry.space_group_name_H-M   'P 1'
#
loop_
_entity.id
_entity.type
_entity.pdbx_description
1 polymer ?
#
loop_
_entity_poly.entity_id
_entity_poly.type
_entity_poly.pdbx_seq_one_letter_code
_entity_poly.pdbx_strand_id
1 'polypeptide(L)'
;MQPTTAETARDDELVRRFQNGIDREAAIMELFERYGPLTHAFLVRRIGNRDLAAELNQELYISVIQSLDRFRGESSFKTWLFRLAQNRLSNLRRRWRTHLDELPDAAPEDLVDQLRDSDDQAPDAIVDRRKVQDRLHRCLAHLQEVERAVVLGLYYEGVSLQDLTDRFEMTNKSGARATLIAAQRKLRRCLERSGVTSVE
;
A
#
# COMPACT_ATOMS: atom_id res chain seq x y z
N MET A 1 10.36 -14.85 3.53
CA MET A 1 10.05 -15.93 4.51
C MET A 1 9.24 -17.05 3.85
N GLN A 2 9.87 -18.19 3.56
CA GLN A 2 9.14 -19.39 3.13
C GLN A 2 8.38 -20.00 4.34
N PRO A 3 7.13 -20.45 4.19
CA PRO A 3 6.40 -21.12 5.27
C PRO A 3 7.08 -22.44 5.64
N THR A 4 6.93 -22.87 6.89
CA THR A 4 7.41 -24.19 7.30
C THR A 4 6.56 -25.30 6.65
N THR A 5 7.13 -26.50 6.50
CA THR A 5 6.45 -27.65 5.88
C THR A 5 5.14 -28.01 6.60
N ALA A 6 5.11 -27.89 7.92
CA ALA A 6 3.92 -28.16 8.74
C ALA A 6 2.82 -27.10 8.57
N GLU A 7 3.18 -25.82 8.49
CA GLU A 7 2.23 -24.73 8.22
C GLU A 7 1.60 -24.86 6.84
N THR A 8 2.40 -25.25 5.83
CA THR A 8 1.94 -25.44 4.46
C THR A 8 0.94 -26.60 4.38
N ALA A 9 1.23 -27.74 5.01
CA ALA A 9 0.33 -28.88 5.03
C ALA A 9 -1.02 -28.57 5.70
N ARG A 10 -1.02 -27.75 6.76
CA ARG A 10 -2.24 -27.28 7.42
C ARG A 10 -3.04 -26.33 6.55
N ASP A 11 -2.38 -25.39 5.86
CA ASP A 11 -3.04 -24.47 4.92
C ASP A 11 -3.71 -25.23 3.79
N ASP A 12 -3.02 -26.20 3.21
CA ASP A 12 -3.55 -27.00 2.11
C ASP A 12 -4.80 -27.79 2.53
N GLU A 13 -4.84 -28.26 3.77
CA GLU A 13 -6.03 -28.92 4.32
C GLU A 13 -7.22 -27.97 4.48
N LEU A 14 -7.00 -26.76 5.01
CA LEU A 14 -8.04 -25.75 5.13
C LEU A 14 -8.57 -25.33 3.75
N VAL A 15 -7.68 -25.16 2.78
CA VAL A 15 -8.04 -24.90 1.38
C VAL A 15 -8.91 -26.02 0.81
N ARG A 16 -8.51 -27.29 1.00
CA ARG A 16 -9.30 -28.44 0.52
C ARG A 16 -10.68 -28.50 1.15
N ARG A 17 -10.79 -28.28 2.48
CA ARG A 17 -12.07 -28.23 3.19
C ARG A 17 -12.99 -27.16 2.60
N PHE A 18 -12.46 -25.96 2.37
CA PHE A 18 -13.19 -24.88 1.71
C PHE A 18 -13.67 -25.27 0.29
N GLN A 19 -12.79 -25.80 -0.54
CA GLN A 19 -13.10 -26.16 -1.93
C GLN A 19 -14.12 -27.30 -2.04
N ASN A 20 -14.05 -28.28 -1.13
CA ASN A 20 -14.94 -29.43 -1.11
C ASN A 20 -16.30 -29.15 -0.42
N GLY A 21 -16.50 -27.93 0.10
CA GLY A 21 -17.75 -27.57 0.78
C GLY A 21 -17.84 -28.04 2.23
N ILE A 22 -16.79 -28.61 2.79
CA ILE A 22 -16.75 -29.15 4.15
C ILE A 22 -16.33 -28.04 5.10
N ASP A 23 -17.25 -27.55 5.94
CA ASP A 23 -17.02 -26.47 6.91
C ASP A 23 -16.34 -25.24 6.29
N ARG A 24 -16.82 -24.80 5.11
CA ARG A 24 -16.22 -23.67 4.37
C ARG A 24 -15.95 -22.46 5.25
N GLU A 25 -16.93 -22.12 6.08
CA GLU A 25 -16.86 -20.97 6.99
C GLU A 25 -15.73 -21.12 8.01
N ALA A 26 -15.64 -22.27 8.68
CA ALA A 26 -14.59 -22.53 9.66
C ALA A 26 -13.20 -22.54 8.99
N ALA A 27 -13.08 -23.15 7.82
CA ALA A 27 -11.83 -23.21 7.08
C ALA A 27 -11.31 -21.83 6.67
N ILE A 28 -12.19 -20.97 6.15
CA ILE A 28 -11.79 -19.61 5.75
C ILE A 28 -11.51 -18.72 6.97
N MET A 29 -12.28 -18.86 8.06
CA MET A 29 -12.04 -18.12 9.30
C MET A 29 -10.67 -18.44 9.87
N GLU A 30 -10.27 -19.72 9.91
CA GLU A 30 -8.95 -20.12 10.40
C GLU A 30 -7.81 -19.58 9.50
N LEU A 31 -8.00 -19.56 8.18
CA LEU A 31 -7.03 -18.93 7.27
C LEU A 31 -6.93 -17.41 7.53
N PHE A 32 -8.04 -16.73 7.80
CA PHE A 32 -8.06 -15.29 8.10
C PHE A 32 -7.48 -14.95 9.47
N GLU A 33 -7.72 -15.75 10.50
CA GLU A 33 -7.09 -15.56 11.81
C GLU A 33 -5.56 -15.64 11.71
N ARG A 34 -5.05 -16.59 10.92
CA ARG A 34 -3.61 -16.81 10.75
C ARG A 34 -2.95 -15.75 9.90
N TYR A 35 -3.58 -15.37 8.78
CA TYR A 35 -2.95 -14.51 7.78
C TYR A 35 -3.38 -13.06 7.83
N GLY A 36 -4.51 -12.76 8.46
CA GLY A 36 -5.07 -11.43 8.51
C GLY A 36 -4.17 -10.37 9.16
N PRO A 37 -3.58 -10.65 10.34
CA PRO A 37 -2.59 -9.75 10.93
C PRO A 37 -1.38 -9.52 10.03
N LEU A 38 -0.96 -10.55 9.27
CA LEU A 38 0.20 -10.49 8.39
C LEU A 38 -0.07 -9.66 7.13
N THR A 39 -1.22 -9.86 6.49
CA THR A 39 -1.62 -9.07 5.31
C THR A 39 -1.91 -7.63 5.70
N HIS A 40 -2.59 -7.39 6.82
CA HIS A 40 -2.81 -6.05 7.33
C HIS A 40 -1.49 -5.33 7.64
N ALA A 41 -0.57 -5.96 8.36
CA ALA A 41 0.74 -5.37 8.64
C ALA A 41 1.54 -5.09 7.37
N PHE A 42 1.45 -5.97 6.36
CA PHE A 42 2.05 -5.78 5.05
C PHE A 42 1.46 -4.56 4.32
N LEU A 43 0.13 -4.42 4.31
CA LEU A 43 -0.57 -3.29 3.68
C LEU A 43 -0.26 -1.98 4.40
N VAL A 44 -0.35 -1.95 5.74
CA VAL A 44 0.03 -0.78 6.55
C VAL A 44 1.48 -0.36 6.27
N ARG A 45 2.39 -1.33 6.12
CA ARG A 45 3.80 -1.05 5.79
C ARG A 45 3.98 -0.39 4.43
N ARG A 46 3.11 -0.66 3.47
CA ARG A 46 3.21 -0.17 2.09
C ARG A 46 2.40 1.09 1.81
N ILE A 47 1.32 1.31 2.56
CA ILE A 47 0.38 2.43 2.36
C ILE A 47 0.69 3.57 3.34
N GLY A 48 1.15 3.26 4.56
CA GLY A 48 1.39 4.26 5.61
C GLY A 48 0.12 4.78 6.29
N ASN A 49 -1.05 4.61 5.66
CA ASN A 49 -2.37 4.87 6.25
C ASN A 49 -2.97 3.56 6.82
N ARG A 50 -3.34 3.55 8.10
CA ARG A 50 -3.94 2.39 8.76
C ARG A 50 -5.38 2.12 8.33
N ASP A 51 -6.18 3.18 8.15
CA ASP A 51 -7.60 3.06 7.81
C ASP A 51 -7.75 2.55 6.38
N LEU A 52 -7.02 3.16 5.43
CA LEU A 52 -7.00 2.70 4.05
C LEU A 52 -6.41 1.28 3.92
N ALA A 53 -5.43 0.93 4.75
CA ALA A 53 -4.92 -0.44 4.78
C ALA A 53 -5.96 -1.43 5.32
N ALA A 54 -6.79 -1.04 6.29
CA ALA A 54 -7.88 -1.87 6.80
C ALA A 54 -8.95 -2.09 5.71
N GLU A 55 -9.34 -1.03 4.99
CA GLU A 55 -10.26 -1.12 3.85
C GLU A 55 -9.72 -2.06 2.76
N LEU A 56 -8.46 -1.86 2.34
CA LEU A 56 -7.85 -2.71 1.31
C LEU A 56 -7.69 -4.17 1.76
N ASN A 57 -7.51 -4.41 3.06
CA ASN A 57 -7.46 -5.74 3.64
C ASN A 57 -8.84 -6.42 3.63
N GLN A 58 -9.93 -5.67 3.83
CA GLN A 58 -11.29 -6.20 3.67
C GLN A 58 -11.58 -6.58 2.21
N GLU A 59 -11.21 -5.73 1.24
CA GLU A 59 -11.33 -6.06 -0.18
C GLU A 59 -10.52 -7.32 -0.54
N LEU A 60 -9.32 -7.47 0.03
CA LEU A 60 -8.49 -8.66 -0.13
C LEU A 60 -9.23 -9.91 0.34
N TYR A 61 -9.87 -9.89 1.51
CA TYR A 61 -10.61 -11.05 2.03
C TYR A 61 -11.78 -11.45 1.14
N ILE A 62 -12.55 -10.48 0.65
CA ILE A 62 -13.63 -10.73 -0.31
C ILE A 62 -13.06 -11.42 -1.57
N SER A 63 -11.94 -10.92 -2.07
CA SER A 63 -11.25 -11.48 -3.24
C SER A 63 -10.78 -12.91 -3.01
N VAL A 64 -10.28 -13.21 -1.80
CA VAL A 64 -9.87 -14.55 -1.39
C VAL A 64 -11.08 -15.47 -1.41
N ILE A 65 -12.18 -15.13 -0.74
CA ILE A 65 -13.40 -15.96 -0.70
C ILE A 65 -13.89 -16.27 -2.12
N GLN A 66 -13.92 -15.27 -3.00
CA GLN A 66 -14.39 -15.41 -4.38
C GLN A 66 -13.46 -16.26 -5.27
N SER A 67 -12.17 -16.33 -4.93
CA SER A 67 -11.15 -16.94 -5.80
C SER A 67 -10.60 -18.25 -5.25
N LEU A 68 -10.83 -18.56 -3.98
CA LEU A 68 -10.26 -19.73 -3.30
C LEU A 68 -10.76 -21.05 -3.90
N ASP A 69 -11.99 -21.08 -4.41
CA ASP A 69 -12.53 -22.24 -5.15
C ASP A 69 -11.72 -22.59 -6.40
N ARG A 70 -11.04 -21.60 -7.00
CA ARG A 70 -10.25 -21.76 -8.24
C ARG A 70 -8.76 -21.90 -7.99
N PHE A 71 -8.33 -21.88 -6.73
CA PHE A 71 -6.93 -21.96 -6.37
C PHE A 71 -6.40 -23.38 -6.59
N ARG A 72 -5.38 -23.51 -7.45
CA ARG A 72 -4.88 -24.82 -7.94
C ARG A 72 -3.79 -25.45 -7.08
N GLY A 73 -3.31 -24.77 -6.05
CA GLY A 73 -2.20 -25.27 -5.21
C GLY A 73 -0.82 -25.29 -5.90
N GLU A 74 -0.64 -24.62 -7.04
CA GLU A 74 0.66 -24.50 -7.74
C GLU A 74 1.71 -23.69 -6.93
N SER A 75 1.28 -23.02 -5.86
CA SER A 75 2.13 -22.33 -4.89
C SER A 75 1.48 -22.45 -3.51
N SER A 76 2.20 -22.19 -2.41
CA SER A 76 1.57 -22.13 -1.09
C SER A 76 0.43 -21.10 -1.04
N PHE A 77 -0.59 -21.35 -0.21
CA PHE A 77 -1.67 -20.39 0.03
C PHE A 77 -1.14 -19.02 0.43
N LYS A 78 -0.13 -18.99 1.33
CA LYS A 78 0.56 -17.76 1.73
C LYS A 78 1.12 -16.98 0.54
N THR A 79 1.86 -17.63 -0.36
CA THR A 79 2.42 -16.98 -1.54
C THR A 79 1.32 -16.40 -2.43
N TRP A 80 0.25 -17.16 -2.66
CA TRP A 80 -0.88 -16.72 -3.46
C TRP A 80 -1.63 -15.53 -2.84
N LEU A 81 -1.87 -15.56 -1.53
CA LEU A 81 -2.50 -14.49 -0.77
C LEU A 81 -1.72 -13.17 -0.86
N PHE A 82 -0.40 -13.23 -0.68
CA PHE A 82 0.45 -12.03 -0.78
C PHE A 82 0.54 -11.49 -2.21
N ARG A 83 0.42 -12.34 -3.24
CA ARG A 83 0.26 -11.87 -4.63
C ARG A 83 -1.06 -11.11 -4.82
N LEU A 84 -2.17 -11.60 -4.26
CA LEU A 84 -3.44 -10.87 -4.27
C LEU A 84 -3.33 -9.52 -3.55
N ALA A 85 -2.67 -9.48 -2.38
CA ALA A 85 -2.43 -8.24 -1.65
C ALA A 85 -1.57 -7.24 -2.46
N GLN A 86 -0.51 -7.73 -3.14
CA GLN A 86 0.31 -6.91 -4.03
C GLN A 86 -0.48 -6.37 -5.21
N ASN A 87 -1.37 -7.17 -5.81
CA ASN A 87 -2.24 -6.71 -6.90
C ASN A 87 -3.19 -5.60 -6.44
N ARG A 88 -3.75 -5.69 -5.22
CA ARG A 88 -4.59 -4.63 -4.63
C ARG A 88 -3.80 -3.33 -4.44
N LEU A 89 -2.56 -3.42 -3.94
CA LEU A 89 -1.66 -2.27 -3.86
C LEU A 89 -1.39 -1.63 -5.23
N SER A 90 -1.08 -2.44 -6.25
CA SER A 90 -0.84 -1.95 -7.61
C SER A 90 -2.08 -1.24 -8.17
N ASN A 91 -3.28 -1.78 -7.92
CA ASN A 91 -4.52 -1.16 -8.36
C ASN A 91 -4.81 0.17 -7.63
N LEU A 92 -4.60 0.22 -6.31
CA LEU A 92 -4.73 1.45 -5.53
C LEU A 92 -3.78 2.53 -6.06
N ARG A 93 -2.51 2.18 -6.29
CA ARG A 93 -1.51 3.10 -6.86
C ARG A 93 -1.89 3.57 -8.26
N ARG A 94 -2.43 2.67 -9.10
CA ARG A 94 -2.92 3.04 -10.42
C ARG A 94 -4.07 4.04 -10.32
N ARG A 95 -5.02 3.87 -9.40
CA ARG A 95 -6.10 4.85 -9.17
C ARG A 95 -5.54 6.21 -8.78
N TRP A 96 -4.59 6.26 -7.86
CA TRP A 96 -3.91 7.52 -7.50
C TRP A 96 -3.21 8.17 -8.69
N ARG A 97 -2.63 7.38 -9.60
CA ARG A 97 -2.04 7.88 -10.85
C ARG A 97 -3.09 8.34 -11.85
N THR A 98 -4.22 7.66 -11.96
CA THR A 98 -5.34 8.13 -12.80
C THR A 98 -5.91 9.45 -12.29
N HIS A 99 -6.04 9.63 -10.97
CA HIS A 99 -6.39 10.93 -10.38
C HIS A 99 -5.32 12.02 -10.61
N LEU A 100 -4.08 11.64 -10.95
CA LEU A 100 -3.03 12.56 -11.42
C LEU A 100 -3.18 12.90 -12.92
N ASP A 101 -3.72 11.97 -13.71
CA ASP A 101 -3.81 12.02 -15.18
C ASP A 101 -5.12 12.65 -15.72
N GLU A 102 -6.09 13.01 -14.87
CA GLU A 102 -7.36 13.68 -15.25
C GLU A 102 -7.21 15.11 -15.81
N LEU A 103 -5.97 15.59 -16.00
CA LEU A 103 -5.65 16.82 -16.74
C LEU A 103 -4.57 16.52 -17.79
N PRO A 104 -4.82 16.81 -19.09
CA PRO A 104 -3.94 16.43 -20.18
C PRO A 104 -2.79 17.44 -20.29
N ASP A 105 -1.77 17.31 -19.45
CA ASP A 105 -0.39 17.63 -19.85
C ASP A 105 0.64 17.22 -18.79
N ALA A 106 1.75 16.70 -19.33
CA ALA A 106 3.05 16.45 -18.70
C ALA A 106 3.26 15.15 -17.89
N ALA A 107 4.48 14.63 -18.11
CA ALA A 107 5.01 13.29 -17.86
C ALA A 107 4.88 12.77 -16.42
N PRO A 108 4.81 11.44 -16.25
CA PRO A 108 4.83 10.80 -14.95
C PRO A 108 6.29 10.68 -14.48
N GLU A 109 6.70 11.46 -13.48
CA GLU A 109 8.00 11.24 -12.82
C GLU A 109 7.86 10.33 -11.60
N ASP A 110 8.66 9.28 -11.62
CA ASP A 110 8.66 8.06 -10.81
C ASP A 110 9.12 8.25 -9.35
N LEU A 111 8.50 9.15 -8.60
CA LEU A 111 8.85 9.30 -7.17
C LEU A 111 8.36 8.13 -6.30
N VAL A 112 7.29 7.45 -6.72
CA VAL A 112 6.68 6.34 -5.94
C VAL A 112 7.37 5.00 -6.21
N ASP A 113 8.05 4.87 -7.35
CA ASP A 113 8.78 3.64 -7.71
C ASP A 113 10.21 3.60 -7.15
N GLN A 114 10.87 4.75 -6.94
CA GLN A 114 12.23 4.82 -6.37
C GLN A 114 12.32 4.45 -4.87
N LEU A 115 11.18 4.30 -4.18
CA LEU A 115 11.12 3.81 -2.80
C LEU A 115 11.01 2.27 -2.70
N ARG A 116 11.12 1.53 -3.83
CA ARG A 116 10.76 0.10 -3.90
C ARG A 116 11.88 -0.92 -3.76
N ASP A 117 13.17 -0.58 -3.92
CA ASP A 117 14.21 -1.62 -4.03
C ASP A 117 14.97 -1.97 -2.74
N SER A 118 14.49 -1.51 -1.58
CA SER A 118 15.10 -1.85 -0.28
C SER A 118 14.10 -2.55 0.65
N ASP A 119 13.55 -3.68 0.22
CA ASP A 119 12.83 -4.56 1.14
C ASP A 119 13.17 -6.03 0.90
N ASP A 120 14.43 -6.37 1.19
CA ASP A 120 14.82 -7.73 1.53
C ASP A 120 15.16 -7.84 3.03
N GLN A 121 14.87 -9.02 3.58
CA GLN A 121 14.57 -9.24 4.99
C GLN A 121 15.77 -9.07 5.93
N ALA A 122 15.71 -8.16 6.91
CA ALA A 122 16.59 -8.18 8.10
C ALA A 122 15.94 -7.52 9.34
N PRO A 123 16.15 -8.06 10.56
CA PRO A 123 15.70 -7.44 11.83
C PRO A 123 16.28 -6.03 12.09
N ASP A 124 17.47 -5.73 11.55
CA ASP A 124 18.10 -4.40 11.63
C ASP A 124 17.29 -3.31 10.89
N ALA A 125 16.40 -3.71 9.98
CA ALA A 125 15.50 -2.79 9.27
C ALA A 125 14.42 -2.16 10.16
N ILE A 126 14.15 -2.68 11.37
CA ILE A 126 13.10 -2.15 12.26
C ILE A 126 13.54 -0.82 12.91
N VAL A 127 14.80 -0.76 13.36
CA VAL A 127 15.39 0.46 13.95
C VAL A 127 15.57 1.53 12.88
N ASP A 128 15.98 1.13 11.69
CA ASP A 128 16.11 2.02 10.55
C ASP A 128 14.74 2.57 10.11
N ARG A 129 13.71 1.74 10.14
CA ARG A 129 12.36 2.13 9.73
C ARG A 129 11.69 3.15 10.66
N ARG A 130 11.86 3.05 11.99
CA ARG A 130 11.36 4.12 12.91
C ARG A 130 12.07 5.44 12.60
N LYS A 131 13.37 5.40 12.37
CA LYS A 131 14.14 6.59 11.97
C LYS A 131 13.64 7.17 10.65
N VAL A 132 13.38 6.33 9.64
CA VAL A 132 12.81 6.77 8.35
C VAL A 132 11.41 7.36 8.54
N GLN A 133 10.55 6.73 9.35
CA GLN A 133 9.20 7.21 9.61
C GLN A 133 9.20 8.55 10.37
N ASP A 134 10.08 8.71 11.37
CA ASP A 134 10.26 9.96 12.10
C ASP A 134 10.82 11.07 11.19
N ARG A 135 11.76 10.73 10.30
CA ARG A 135 12.29 11.65 9.28
C ARG A 135 11.18 12.11 8.33
N LEU A 136 10.34 11.19 7.86
CA LEU A 136 9.20 11.52 7.00
C LEU A 136 8.20 12.44 7.72
N HIS A 137 7.83 12.13 8.96
CA HIS A 137 6.94 13.00 9.75
C HIS A 137 7.54 14.40 9.95
N ARG A 138 8.84 14.49 10.25
CA ARG A 138 9.53 15.78 10.33
C ARG A 138 9.48 16.51 8.99
N CYS A 139 9.76 15.84 7.87
CA CYS A 139 9.73 16.47 6.55
C CYS A 139 8.33 16.93 6.13
N LEU A 140 7.28 16.15 6.45
CA LEU A 140 5.88 16.55 6.24
C LEU A 140 5.51 17.77 7.07
N ALA A 141 6.04 17.91 8.28
CA ALA A 141 5.82 19.10 9.12
C ALA A 141 6.48 20.38 8.56
N HIS A 142 7.43 20.28 7.62
CA HIS A 142 8.04 21.44 6.96
C HIS A 142 7.28 21.89 5.69
N LEU A 143 6.25 21.16 5.28
CA LEU A 143 5.38 21.58 4.18
C LEU A 143 4.43 22.69 4.66
N GLN A 144 4.04 23.57 3.74
CA GLN A 144 2.97 24.51 4.01
C GLN A 144 1.65 23.74 4.23
N GLU A 145 0.70 24.35 4.94
CA GLU A 145 -0.55 23.70 5.32
C GLU A 145 -1.29 23.12 4.12
N VAL A 146 -1.43 23.91 3.06
CA VAL A 146 -2.06 23.51 1.79
C VAL A 146 -1.28 22.40 1.08
N GLU A 147 0.06 22.48 1.07
CA GLU A 147 0.93 21.44 0.48
C GLU A 147 0.76 20.10 1.18
N ARG A 148 0.78 20.12 2.52
CA ARG A 148 0.57 18.93 3.34
C ARG A 148 -0.83 18.39 3.13
N ALA A 149 -1.85 19.24 3.11
CA ALA A 149 -3.24 18.82 2.93
C ALA A 149 -3.49 18.19 1.56
N VAL A 150 -2.87 18.70 0.49
CA VAL A 150 -2.93 18.09 -0.85
C VAL A 150 -2.24 16.72 -0.88
N VAL A 151 -1.04 16.60 -0.29
CA VAL A 151 -0.33 15.31 -0.19
C VAL A 151 -1.16 14.29 0.59
N LEU A 152 -1.69 14.68 1.75
CA LEU A 152 -2.50 13.78 2.58
C LEU A 152 -3.84 13.46 1.90
N GLY A 153 -4.53 14.43 1.32
CA GLY A 153 -5.79 14.22 0.61
C GLY A 153 -5.66 13.21 -0.53
N LEU A 154 -4.60 13.31 -1.33
CA LEU A 154 -4.38 12.38 -2.44
C LEU A 154 -3.95 10.98 -1.96
N TYR A 155 -2.95 10.91 -1.07
CA TYR A 155 -2.33 9.62 -0.71
C TYR A 155 -2.98 8.91 0.48
N TYR A 156 -3.62 9.65 1.39
CA TYR A 156 -4.28 9.09 2.57
C TYR A 156 -5.79 9.03 2.39
N GLU A 157 -6.40 10.09 1.86
CA GLU A 157 -7.86 10.16 1.70
C GLU A 157 -8.33 9.67 0.31
N GLY A 158 -7.41 9.52 -0.66
CA GLY A 158 -7.74 9.07 -2.02
C GLY A 158 -8.56 10.08 -2.84
N VAL A 159 -8.57 11.35 -2.43
CA VAL A 159 -9.34 12.44 -3.07
C VAL A 159 -8.69 12.82 -4.40
N SER A 160 -9.52 13.12 -5.41
CA SER A 160 -9.03 13.54 -6.72
C SER A 160 -8.32 14.90 -6.67
N LEU A 161 -7.40 15.17 -7.60
CA LEU A 161 -6.74 16.47 -7.67
C LEU A 161 -7.71 17.61 -8.01
N GLN A 162 -8.78 17.31 -8.76
CA GLN A 162 -9.81 18.29 -9.09
C GLN A 162 -10.56 18.71 -7.82
N ASP A 163 -11.03 17.74 -7.03
CA ASP A 163 -11.72 18.01 -5.76
C ASP A 163 -10.81 18.76 -4.78
N LEU A 164 -9.51 18.46 -4.74
CA LEU A 164 -8.54 19.20 -3.92
C LEU A 164 -8.34 20.63 -4.42
N THR A 165 -8.33 20.85 -5.74
CA THR A 165 -8.22 22.20 -6.34
C THR A 165 -9.44 23.04 -5.96
N ASP A 166 -10.63 22.44 -6.04
CA ASP A 166 -11.89 23.08 -5.69
C ASP A 166 -12.00 23.34 -4.17
N ARG A 167 -11.65 22.35 -3.34
CA ARG A 167 -11.68 22.43 -1.86
C ARG A 167 -10.78 23.51 -1.29
N PHE A 168 -9.63 23.76 -1.92
CA PHE A 168 -8.68 24.79 -1.49
C PHE A 168 -8.78 26.09 -2.29
N GLU A 169 -9.86 26.27 -3.07
CA GLU A 169 -10.14 27.47 -3.88
C GLU A 169 -8.94 27.91 -4.74
N MET A 170 -8.20 26.94 -5.27
CA MET A 170 -6.97 27.22 -6.01
C MET A 170 -7.33 27.82 -7.37
N THR A 171 -6.75 28.98 -7.66
CA THR A 171 -7.14 29.82 -8.81
C THR A 171 -6.75 29.26 -10.19
N ASN A 172 -5.98 28.18 -10.25
CA ASN A 172 -5.59 27.50 -11.47
C ASN A 172 -6.08 26.04 -11.48
N LYS A 173 -6.54 25.54 -12.64
CA LYS A 173 -6.88 24.10 -12.83
C LYS A 173 -5.73 23.15 -12.48
N SER A 174 -4.49 23.65 -12.52
CA SER A 174 -3.28 22.92 -12.14
C SER A 174 -2.90 23.06 -10.66
N GLY A 175 -3.73 23.68 -9.82
CA GLY A 175 -3.37 24.15 -8.48
C GLY A 175 -2.91 23.06 -7.54
N ALA A 176 -3.76 22.05 -7.30
CA ALA A 176 -3.40 20.94 -6.43
C ALA A 176 -2.21 20.15 -7.00
N ARG A 177 -2.10 20.02 -8.32
CA ARG A 177 -0.96 19.34 -8.97
C ARG A 177 0.36 20.09 -8.78
N ALA A 178 0.39 21.39 -9.04
CA ALA A 178 1.58 22.22 -8.87
C ALA A 178 2.02 22.24 -7.40
N THR A 179 1.05 22.32 -6.49
CA THR A 179 1.23 22.21 -5.05
C THR A 179 1.82 20.84 -4.67
N LEU A 180 1.30 19.75 -5.24
CA LEU A 180 1.79 18.40 -5.01
C LEU A 180 3.24 18.22 -5.48
N ILE A 181 3.57 18.68 -6.69
CA ILE A 181 4.93 18.60 -7.26
C ILE A 181 5.91 19.41 -6.39
N ALA A 182 5.50 20.63 -5.97
CA ALA A 182 6.30 21.46 -5.07
C ALA A 182 6.53 20.77 -3.72
N ALA A 183 5.49 20.17 -3.15
CA ALA A 183 5.54 19.42 -1.91
C ALA A 183 6.45 18.18 -2.01
N GLN A 184 6.30 17.38 -3.06
CA GLN A 184 7.14 16.22 -3.35
C GLN A 184 8.62 16.60 -3.49
N ARG A 185 8.92 17.70 -4.19
CA ARG A 185 10.29 18.20 -4.35
C ARG A 185 10.87 18.68 -3.01
N LYS A 186 10.06 19.30 -2.14
CA LYS A 186 10.46 19.68 -0.77
C LYS A 186 10.71 18.44 0.09
N LEU A 187 9.83 17.44 0.04
CA LEU A 187 9.98 16.18 0.78
C LEU A 187 11.22 15.42 0.35
N ARG A 188 11.47 15.26 -0.96
CA ARG A 188 12.66 14.58 -1.50
C ARG A 188 13.95 15.19 -0.95
N ARG A 189 14.12 16.51 -1.08
CA ARG A 189 15.29 17.23 -0.56
C ARG A 189 15.44 17.10 0.96
N CYS A 190 14.33 17.10 1.70
CA CYS A 190 14.37 16.94 3.15
C CYS A 190 14.80 15.52 3.56
N LEU A 191 14.30 14.50 2.87
CA LEU A 191 14.65 13.10 3.11
C LEU A 191 16.10 12.79 2.74
N GLU A 192 16.59 13.29 1.60
CA GLU A 192 17.99 13.19 1.17
C GLU A 192 18.93 13.79 2.23
N ARG A 193 18.65 15.02 2.69
CA ARG A 193 19.42 15.69 3.75
C ARG A 193 19.39 14.94 5.08
N SER A 194 18.32 14.19 5.32
CA SER A 194 18.16 13.40 6.53
C SER A 194 18.89 12.05 6.45
N GLY A 195 19.57 11.73 5.34
CA GLY A 195 20.29 10.47 5.14
C GLY A 195 19.37 9.30 4.76
N VAL A 196 18.24 9.58 4.10
CA VAL A 196 17.46 8.57 3.38
C VAL A 196 17.81 8.74 1.91
N THR A 197 18.94 8.19 1.49
CA THR A 197 19.32 8.14 0.07
C THR A 197 18.50 7.09 -0.64
N SER A 198 17.91 7.48 -1.77
CA SER A 198 17.32 6.56 -2.74
C SER A 198 18.37 5.50 -3.09
N VAL A 199 18.04 4.23 -2.88
CA VAL A 199 18.81 3.14 -3.47
C VAL A 199 18.43 3.15 -4.95
N GLU A 200 19.44 3.28 -5.81
CA GLU A 200 19.32 3.24 -7.27
C GLU A 200 18.69 1.95 -7.78
#